data_AF-A0A7X8HSV7-F1
#
_entry.id   AF-A0A7X8HSV7-F1
#
_cell.length_a   1.000
_cell.length_b   1.000
_cell.length_c   1.000
_cell.angle_alpha   90.00
_cell.angle_beta   90.00
_cell.angle_gamma   90.00
#
_symmetry.space_group_name_H-M   'P 1'
#
loop_
_entity.id
_entity.type
_entity.pdbx_description
1 polymer ?
#
loop_
_entity_poly.entity_id
_entity_poly.type
_entity_poly.pdbx_seq_one_letter_code
_entity_poly.pdbx_strand_id
1 'polypeptide(L)'
;MIDLFKQLDIDILLFVNGLHNSFLDILMYWMTKLWFWLPFFALILAFIIKKYKKKTLVILLLCAVSVTLTDQTSVAIKNHVERYRPSHKEGLSEQLHLHQYPNGKVYRGGNYGFVSSHAANSFGIAVLLIFFFVAITKHAWWIFPLWASIFCLTRVYLGVHYPTDIVGGALLGIAIATVLLAIYQLVLKSWGKRKIIHKKKVESTNLFLSDYIHVLRHKKSNRKLPDFFTVYSDFQTKGRGQQQNTWESEKGKNISMSTLLYPNVAPANQFIVTQWVSLAIHDFLTKEIKLNSVYIKWPNDIYVNDKKIAGILIENIITTTNISYSIAGIGLNMNQSSFSSWIPNPTSVKIESQKNHSISQSIRLILKYIEKRMQEDKDLIHSEYLSYLYKKNTFGKFLIVSSQEEINMKIVDVSPDGRLHAVNEQGEILSFYYHEIKYILE
;
A
#
# COMPACT_ATOMS: atom_id res chain seq x y z
N MET A 1 -27.74 4.99 42.23
CA MET A 1 -27.48 4.57 40.84
C MET A 1 -26.30 3.60 40.75
N ILE A 2 -25.14 3.89 41.34
CA ILE A 2 -23.98 2.97 41.34
C ILE A 2 -24.28 1.65 42.06
N ASP A 3 -24.97 1.69 43.20
CA ASP A 3 -25.30 0.46 43.94
C ASP A 3 -26.34 -0.41 43.24
N LEU A 4 -27.24 0.20 42.46
CA LEU A 4 -28.16 -0.52 41.58
C LEU A 4 -27.41 -1.31 40.50
N PHE A 5 -26.37 -0.72 39.90
CA PHE A 5 -25.53 -1.41 38.93
C PHE A 5 -24.72 -2.54 39.56
N LYS A 6 -24.18 -2.34 40.77
CA LYS A 6 -23.47 -3.40 41.50
C LYS A 6 -24.38 -4.58 41.83
N GLN A 7 -25.61 -4.29 42.27
CA GLN A 7 -26.58 -5.32 42.59
C GLN A 7 -27.00 -6.10 41.35
N LEU A 8 -27.33 -5.41 40.26
CA LEU A 8 -27.68 -6.03 38.98
C LEU A 8 -26.58 -6.97 38.46
N ASP A 9 -25.32 -6.58 38.62
CA ASP A 9 -24.15 -7.38 38.21
C ASP A 9 -24.01 -8.68 39.03
N ILE A 10 -24.38 -8.64 40.30
CA ILE A 10 -24.45 -9.82 41.18
C ILE A 10 -25.67 -10.67 40.85
N ASP A 11 -26.84 -10.07 40.66
CA ASP A 11 -28.09 -10.79 40.39
C ASP A 11 -27.99 -11.57 39.07
N ILE A 12 -27.45 -10.95 38.01
CA ILE A 12 -27.21 -11.64 36.73
C ILE A 12 -26.19 -12.77 36.90
N LEU A 13 -25.12 -12.55 37.68
CA LEU A 13 -24.14 -13.59 37.96
C LEU A 13 -24.79 -14.79 38.66
N LEU A 14 -25.52 -14.56 39.75
CA LEU A 14 -26.19 -15.60 40.52
C LEU A 14 -27.24 -16.32 39.69
N PHE A 15 -27.99 -15.60 38.85
CA PHE A 15 -28.94 -16.19 37.92
C PHE A 15 -28.25 -17.14 36.93
N VAL A 16 -27.19 -16.69 36.25
CA VAL A 16 -26.48 -17.50 35.25
C VAL A 16 -25.76 -18.69 35.89
N ASN A 17 -25.11 -18.49 37.04
CA ASN A 17 -24.46 -19.56 37.79
C ASN A 17 -25.48 -20.55 38.37
N GLY A 18 -26.66 -20.07 38.77
CA GLY A 18 -27.79 -20.87 39.26
C GLY A 18 -28.39 -21.83 38.23
N LEU A 19 -28.07 -21.68 36.94
CA LEU A 19 -28.42 -22.65 35.89
C LEU A 19 -27.56 -23.93 35.94
N HIS A 20 -26.84 -24.17 37.03
CA HIS A 20 -25.95 -25.31 37.17
C HIS A 20 -26.67 -26.66 37.13
N ASN A 21 -26.05 -27.62 36.44
CA ASN A 21 -26.42 -29.02 36.48
C ASN A 21 -25.27 -29.89 35.99
N SER A 22 -25.30 -31.18 36.29
CA SER A 22 -24.19 -32.11 36.03
C SER A 22 -23.73 -32.12 34.56
N PHE A 23 -24.64 -31.91 33.60
CA PHE A 23 -24.29 -31.86 32.17
C PHE A 23 -23.68 -30.52 31.77
N LEU A 24 -24.34 -29.42 32.12
CA LEU A 24 -23.89 -28.07 31.76
C LEU A 24 -22.58 -27.70 32.45
N ASP A 25 -22.30 -28.21 33.65
CA ASP A 25 -21.03 -27.98 34.35
C ASP A 25 -19.83 -28.51 33.56
N ILE A 26 -19.94 -29.74 33.03
CA ILE A 26 -18.91 -30.36 32.20
C ILE A 26 -18.76 -29.58 30.89
N LEU A 27 -19.89 -29.28 30.23
CA LEU A 27 -19.91 -28.60 28.95
C LEU A 27 -19.31 -27.19 29.04
N MET A 28 -19.76 -26.37 29.98
CA MET A 28 -19.28 -24.99 30.17
C MET A 28 -17.80 -24.97 30.57
N TYR A 29 -17.36 -25.93 31.38
CA TYR A 29 -15.94 -26.07 31.72
C TYR A 29 -15.08 -26.45 30.50
N TRP A 30 -15.54 -27.36 29.63
CA TRP A 30 -14.81 -27.67 28.40
C TRP A 30 -14.80 -26.51 27.43
N MET A 31 -15.95 -25.85 27.25
CA MET A 31 -16.10 -24.69 26.37
C MET A 31 -15.25 -23.49 26.78
N THR A 32 -14.85 -23.35 28.05
CA THR A 32 -13.90 -22.30 28.44
C THR A 32 -12.45 -22.62 28.04
N LYS A 33 -12.12 -23.84 27.61
CA LYS A 33 -10.75 -24.25 27.27
C LYS A 33 -10.47 -24.07 25.78
N LEU A 34 -9.26 -23.61 25.45
CA LEU A 34 -8.84 -23.41 24.06
C LEU A 34 -8.92 -24.70 23.22
N TRP A 35 -8.56 -25.86 23.80
CA TRP A 35 -8.55 -27.13 23.08
C TRP A 35 -9.92 -27.51 22.50
N PHE A 36 -11.00 -27.15 23.17
CA PHE A 36 -12.38 -27.39 22.71
C PHE A 36 -12.66 -26.67 21.38
N TRP A 37 -12.04 -25.50 21.16
CA TRP A 37 -12.22 -24.67 19.98
C TRP A 37 -11.20 -24.91 18.87
N LEU A 38 -10.24 -25.83 19.04
CA LEU A 38 -9.25 -26.14 18.01
C LEU A 38 -9.88 -26.56 16.66
N PRO A 39 -10.94 -27.39 16.61
CA PRO A 39 -11.59 -27.72 15.34
C PRO A 39 -12.17 -26.49 14.63
N PHE A 40 -12.80 -25.60 15.39
CA PHE A 40 -13.36 -24.34 14.87
C PHE A 40 -12.26 -23.44 14.28
N PHE A 41 -11.15 -23.25 15.00
CA PHE A 41 -10.03 -22.46 14.51
C PHE A 41 -9.27 -23.12 13.36
N ALA A 42 -9.17 -24.45 13.33
CA ALA A 42 -8.56 -25.17 12.21
C ALA A 42 -9.36 -24.97 10.92
N LEU A 43 -10.70 -25.01 10.99
CA LEU A 43 -11.57 -24.70 9.84
C LEU A 43 -11.37 -23.27 9.36
N ILE A 44 -11.39 -22.29 10.27
CA ILE A 44 -11.13 -20.88 9.94
C ILE A 44 -9.77 -20.72 9.27
N LEU A 45 -8.73 -21.34 9.82
CA LEU A 45 -7.37 -21.29 9.28
C LEU A 45 -7.30 -21.89 7.87
N ALA A 46 -7.91 -23.06 7.64
CA ALA A 46 -7.98 -23.68 6.32
C ALA A 46 -8.65 -22.75 5.29
N PHE A 47 -9.75 -22.09 5.67
CA PHE A 47 -10.41 -21.09 4.82
C PHE A 47 -9.52 -19.87 4.53
N ILE A 48 -8.86 -19.33 5.55
CA ILE A 48 -7.95 -18.18 5.38
C ILE A 48 -6.79 -18.55 4.46
N ILE A 49 -6.14 -19.70 4.67
CA ILE A 49 -5.05 -20.20 3.81
C ILE A 49 -5.51 -20.29 2.36
N LYS A 50 -6.65 -20.96 2.11
CA LYS A 50 -7.21 -21.16 0.78
C LYS A 50 -7.53 -19.82 0.08
N LYS A 51 -8.09 -18.85 0.81
CA LYS A 51 -8.54 -17.56 0.25
C LYS A 51 -7.41 -16.54 0.10
N TYR A 52 -6.57 -16.38 1.13
CA TYR A 52 -5.62 -15.27 1.26
C TYR A 52 -4.17 -15.64 0.96
N LYS A 53 -3.84 -16.94 0.85
CA LYS A 53 -2.50 -17.43 0.45
C LYS A 53 -1.39 -16.78 1.29
N LYS A 54 -0.42 -16.09 0.68
CA LYS A 54 0.67 -15.39 1.38
C LYS A 54 0.19 -14.33 2.37
N LYS A 55 -0.99 -13.72 2.14
CA LYS A 55 -1.58 -12.74 3.09
C LYS A 55 -2.08 -13.38 4.39
N THR A 56 -2.20 -14.70 4.45
CA THR A 56 -2.54 -15.43 5.68
C THR A 56 -1.58 -15.09 6.80
N LEU A 57 -0.27 -14.98 6.51
CA LEU A 57 0.72 -14.64 7.53
C LEU A 57 0.45 -13.28 8.19
N VAL A 58 -0.01 -12.29 7.41
CA VAL A 58 -0.39 -10.97 7.93
C VAL A 58 -1.61 -11.06 8.82
N ILE A 59 -2.61 -11.86 8.45
CA ILE A 59 -3.82 -12.07 9.25
C ILE A 59 -3.47 -12.74 10.58
N LEU A 60 -2.63 -13.78 10.54
CA LEU A 60 -2.16 -14.46 11.75
C LEU A 60 -1.34 -13.53 12.65
N LEU A 61 -0.47 -12.71 12.06
CA LEU A 61 0.28 -11.69 12.80
C LEU A 61 -0.65 -10.67 13.46
N LEU A 62 -1.67 -10.17 12.76
CA LEU A 62 -2.67 -9.26 13.35
C LEU A 62 -3.42 -9.90 14.52
N CYS A 63 -3.80 -11.18 14.40
CA CYS A 63 -4.43 -11.91 15.51
C CYS A 63 -3.47 -12.06 16.70
N ALA A 64 -2.21 -12.44 16.47
CA ALA A 64 -1.21 -12.59 17.53
C ALA A 64 -0.93 -11.26 18.25
N VAL A 65 -0.77 -10.17 17.48
CA VAL A 65 -0.60 -8.81 18.04
C VAL A 65 -1.83 -8.39 18.83
N SER A 66 -3.04 -8.64 18.30
CA SER A 66 -4.28 -8.34 19.00
C SER A 66 -4.35 -9.03 20.36
N VAL A 67 -4.16 -10.36 20.39
CA VAL A 67 -4.14 -11.15 21.64
C VAL A 67 -3.09 -10.64 22.62
N THR A 68 -1.88 -10.31 22.13
CA THR A 68 -0.81 -9.80 22.98
C THR A 68 -1.20 -8.45 23.61
N LEU A 69 -1.71 -7.52 22.80
CA LEU A 69 -2.12 -6.19 23.28
C LEU A 69 -3.31 -6.27 24.24
N THR A 70 -4.33 -7.06 23.92
CA THR A 70 -5.51 -7.22 24.79
C THR A 70 -5.14 -7.87 26.10
N ASP A 71 -4.29 -8.90 26.10
CA ASP A 71 -3.87 -9.59 27.31
C ASP A 71 -3.04 -8.68 28.22
N GLN A 72 -1.99 -8.05 27.68
CA GLN A 72 -1.13 -7.14 28.45
C GLN A 72 -1.91 -5.94 29.01
N THR A 73 -2.78 -5.33 28.20
CA THR A 73 -3.61 -4.20 28.64
C THR A 73 -4.60 -4.64 29.72
N SER A 74 -5.20 -5.83 29.59
CA SER A 74 -6.12 -6.35 30.60
C SER A 74 -5.44 -6.64 31.94
N VAL A 75 -4.19 -7.15 31.92
CA VAL A 75 -3.38 -7.37 33.13
C VAL A 75 -3.02 -6.05 33.79
N ALA A 76 -2.60 -5.05 33.00
CA ALA A 76 -2.33 -3.71 33.52
C ALA A 76 -3.56 -3.09 34.20
N ILE A 77 -4.75 -3.20 33.58
CA ILE A 77 -6.01 -2.71 34.17
C ILE A 77 -6.33 -3.45 35.47
N LYS A 78 -6.16 -4.78 35.52
CA LYS A 78 -6.42 -5.58 36.72
C LYS A 78 -5.57 -5.15 37.91
N ASN A 79 -4.29 -4.90 37.68
CA ASN A 79 -3.37 -4.48 38.73
C ASN A 79 -3.63 -3.04 39.22
N HIS A 80 -4.40 -2.25 38.46
CA HIS A 80 -4.75 -0.88 38.83
C HIS A 80 -6.13 -0.79 39.49
N VAL A 81 -7.10 -1.56 39.01
CA VAL A 81 -8.49 -1.52 39.51
C VAL A 81 -8.69 -2.45 40.71
N GLU A 82 -7.92 -3.54 40.79
CA GLU A 82 -7.90 -4.50 41.92
C GLU A 82 -9.28 -5.02 42.34
N ARG A 83 -10.23 -5.07 41.40
CA ARG A 83 -11.56 -5.63 41.66
C ARG A 83 -11.47 -7.15 41.77
N TYR A 84 -11.70 -7.68 42.97
CA TYR A 84 -11.77 -9.12 43.20
C TYR A 84 -12.85 -9.80 42.36
N ARG A 85 -12.54 -11.01 41.90
CA ARG A 85 -13.51 -11.89 41.24
C ARG A 85 -14.60 -12.35 42.22
N PRO A 86 -15.80 -12.71 41.73
CA PRO A 86 -16.85 -13.22 42.59
C PRO A 86 -16.42 -14.45 43.40
N SER A 87 -15.63 -15.34 42.79
CA SER A 87 -15.04 -16.52 43.40
C SER A 87 -14.08 -16.27 44.57
N HIS A 88 -13.64 -15.03 44.80
CA HIS A 88 -12.74 -14.65 45.90
C HIS A 88 -13.39 -13.66 46.89
N LYS A 89 -14.65 -13.24 46.64
CA LYS A 89 -15.35 -12.29 47.50
C LYS A 89 -16.06 -13.04 48.62
N GLU A 90 -15.71 -12.73 49.86
CA GLU A 90 -16.35 -13.28 51.06
C GLU A 90 -17.88 -13.06 51.04
N GLY A 91 -18.63 -14.05 51.51
CA GLY A 91 -20.10 -14.07 51.49
C GLY A 91 -20.73 -14.33 50.11
N LEU A 92 -20.10 -13.91 49.00
CA LEU A 92 -20.58 -14.20 47.65
C LEU A 92 -20.07 -15.55 47.13
N SER A 93 -18.81 -15.91 47.41
CA SER A 93 -18.24 -17.17 46.93
C SER A 93 -18.93 -18.42 47.49
N GLU A 94 -19.57 -18.29 48.65
CA GLU A 94 -20.33 -19.37 49.31
C GLU A 94 -21.68 -19.63 48.64
N GLN A 95 -22.22 -18.62 47.93
CA GLN A 95 -23.49 -18.72 47.21
C GLN A 95 -23.30 -19.22 45.77
N LEU A 96 -22.05 -19.33 45.30
CA LEU A 96 -21.73 -19.72 43.93
C LEU A 96 -21.45 -21.23 43.84
N HIS A 97 -22.02 -21.86 42.82
CA HIS A 97 -21.63 -23.20 42.40
C HIS A 97 -20.35 -23.11 41.57
N LEU A 98 -19.21 -23.40 42.21
CA LEU A 98 -17.89 -23.35 41.57
C LEU A 98 -17.47 -24.75 41.11
N HIS A 99 -16.95 -24.84 39.88
CA HIS A 99 -16.46 -26.11 39.32
C HIS A 99 -15.35 -26.72 40.19
N GLN A 100 -15.46 -28.01 40.48
CA GLN A 100 -14.47 -28.77 41.24
C GLN A 100 -13.65 -29.67 40.32
N TYR A 101 -12.35 -29.63 40.49
CA TYR A 101 -11.42 -30.52 39.81
C TYR A 101 -11.52 -31.95 40.36
N PRO A 102 -11.11 -32.97 39.59
CA PRO A 102 -11.05 -34.36 40.09
C PRO A 102 -10.20 -34.56 41.34
N ASN A 103 -9.27 -33.64 41.62
CA ASN A 103 -8.41 -33.65 42.81
C ASN A 103 -9.02 -32.89 44.01
N GLY A 104 -10.29 -32.50 43.94
CA GLY A 104 -11.00 -31.78 45.01
C GLY A 104 -10.72 -30.27 45.08
N LYS A 105 -9.85 -29.71 44.24
CA LYS A 105 -9.62 -28.25 44.20
C LYS A 105 -10.80 -27.54 43.56
N VAL A 106 -11.11 -26.33 44.04
CA VAL A 106 -12.16 -25.49 43.46
C VAL A 106 -11.57 -24.52 42.43
N TYR A 107 -12.21 -24.41 41.26
CA TYR A 107 -11.81 -23.47 40.22
C TYR A 107 -12.24 -22.05 40.58
N ARG A 108 -11.26 -21.21 40.98
CA ARG A 108 -11.51 -19.80 41.33
C ARG A 108 -10.99 -18.78 40.31
N GLY A 109 -10.16 -19.21 39.35
CA GLY A 109 -9.46 -18.27 38.45
C GLY A 109 -8.35 -17.49 39.18
N GLY A 110 -7.94 -16.34 38.63
CA GLY A 110 -6.98 -15.44 39.29
C GLY A 110 -7.65 -14.51 40.30
N ASN A 111 -6.89 -13.62 40.96
CA ASN A 111 -7.46 -12.76 42.03
C ASN A 111 -8.40 -11.67 41.49
N TYR A 112 -7.93 -10.90 40.51
CA TYR A 112 -8.65 -9.74 39.97
C TYR A 112 -9.41 -10.05 38.67
N GLY A 113 -10.60 -9.46 38.55
CA GLY A 113 -11.60 -9.75 37.52
C GLY A 113 -11.67 -8.71 36.40
N PHE A 114 -11.57 -7.42 36.73
CA PHE A 114 -11.81 -6.34 35.77
C PHE A 114 -10.53 -5.88 35.06
N VAL A 115 -10.45 -5.84 33.73
CA VAL A 115 -11.40 -6.40 32.74
C VAL A 115 -11.05 -7.85 32.38
N SER A 116 -12.02 -8.62 31.88
CA SER A 116 -11.77 -10.01 31.51
C SER A 116 -10.87 -10.14 30.26
N SER A 117 -9.67 -10.71 30.43
CA SER A 117 -8.76 -11.03 29.31
C SER A 117 -9.36 -12.02 28.31
N HIS A 118 -10.19 -12.95 28.78
CA HIS A 118 -10.86 -13.91 27.90
C HIS A 118 -11.84 -13.20 26.96
N ALA A 119 -12.58 -12.22 27.49
CA ALA A 119 -13.49 -11.39 26.71
C ALA A 119 -12.73 -10.45 25.77
N ALA A 120 -11.65 -9.82 26.23
CA ALA A 120 -10.83 -8.95 25.39
C ALA A 120 -10.21 -9.71 24.19
N ASN A 121 -9.64 -10.89 24.45
CA ASN A 121 -9.04 -11.70 23.39
C ASN A 121 -10.09 -12.23 22.40
N SER A 122 -11.23 -12.76 22.88
CA SER A 122 -12.25 -13.34 22.02
C SER A 122 -12.95 -12.30 21.15
N PHE A 123 -13.36 -11.16 21.71
CA PHE A 123 -13.96 -10.09 20.92
C PHE A 123 -12.96 -9.39 20.00
N GLY A 124 -11.69 -9.26 20.41
CA GLY A 124 -10.63 -8.76 19.54
C GLY A 124 -10.41 -9.64 18.31
N ILE A 125 -10.34 -10.97 18.51
CA ILE A 125 -10.27 -11.95 17.41
C ILE A 125 -11.56 -11.90 16.56
N ALA A 126 -12.74 -11.82 17.19
CA ALA A 126 -14.00 -11.79 16.47
C ALA A 126 -14.08 -10.61 15.48
N VAL A 127 -13.69 -9.40 15.91
CA VAL A 127 -13.67 -8.21 15.03
C VAL A 127 -12.71 -8.40 13.85
N LEU A 128 -11.51 -8.93 14.09
CA LEU A 128 -10.55 -9.23 13.02
C LEU A 128 -11.13 -10.26 12.03
N LEU A 129 -11.72 -11.34 12.54
CA LEU A 129 -12.32 -12.39 11.70
C LEU A 129 -13.52 -11.86 10.91
N ILE A 130 -14.41 -11.06 11.50
CA ILE A 130 -15.52 -10.39 10.79
C ILE A 130 -14.97 -9.59 9.61
N PHE A 131 -13.94 -8.76 9.85
CA PHE A 131 -13.36 -7.93 8.81
C PHE A 131 -12.85 -8.74 7.60
N PHE A 132 -12.21 -9.89 7.83
CA PHE A 132 -11.73 -10.74 6.73
C PHE A 132 -12.85 -11.60 6.12
N PHE A 133 -13.79 -12.11 6.91
CA PHE A 133 -14.81 -13.04 6.43
C PHE A 133 -16.07 -12.38 5.88
N VAL A 134 -16.35 -11.11 6.17
CA VAL A 134 -17.55 -10.43 5.64
C VAL A 134 -17.58 -10.40 4.12
N ALA A 135 -16.41 -10.34 3.47
CA ALA A 135 -16.27 -10.41 2.02
C ALA A 135 -16.55 -11.81 1.44
N ILE A 136 -16.62 -12.84 2.29
CA ILE A 136 -16.88 -14.24 1.93
C ILE A 136 -18.33 -14.59 2.26
N THR A 137 -18.80 -14.21 3.44
CA THR A 137 -20.14 -14.53 3.94
C THR A 137 -20.68 -13.43 4.83
N LYS A 138 -21.89 -12.95 4.54
CA LYS A 138 -22.60 -11.97 5.38
C LYS A 138 -22.85 -12.50 6.79
N HIS A 139 -22.85 -13.82 6.97
CA HIS A 139 -23.08 -14.49 8.25
C HIS A 139 -21.94 -14.26 9.27
N ALA A 140 -20.77 -13.81 8.82
CA ALA A 140 -19.65 -13.47 9.69
C ALA A 140 -20.05 -12.48 10.81
N TRP A 141 -20.93 -11.53 10.50
CA TRP A 141 -21.43 -10.52 11.45
C TRP A 141 -22.17 -11.07 12.65
N TRP A 142 -22.69 -12.30 12.60
CA TRP A 142 -23.35 -12.93 13.75
C TRP A 142 -22.61 -14.18 14.24
N ILE A 143 -21.92 -14.94 13.38
CA ILE A 143 -21.19 -16.16 13.80
C ILE A 143 -20.09 -15.83 14.81
N PHE A 144 -19.22 -14.86 14.53
CA PHE A 144 -18.08 -14.57 15.40
C PHE A 144 -18.45 -13.87 16.70
N PRO A 145 -19.38 -12.89 16.72
CA PRO A 145 -19.89 -12.36 17.97
C PRO A 145 -20.63 -13.41 18.80
N LEU A 146 -21.41 -14.30 18.17
CA LEU A 146 -22.08 -15.38 18.89
C LEU A 146 -21.06 -16.32 19.54
N TRP A 147 -20.02 -16.72 18.80
CA TRP A 147 -18.92 -17.51 19.36
C TRP A 147 -18.26 -16.81 20.56
N ALA A 148 -17.88 -15.53 20.41
CA ALA A 148 -17.23 -14.78 21.48
C ALA A 148 -18.14 -14.64 22.72
N SER A 149 -19.43 -14.38 22.51
CA SER A 149 -20.45 -14.28 23.56
C SER A 149 -20.64 -15.61 24.30
N ILE A 150 -20.75 -16.72 23.56
CA ILE A 150 -20.84 -18.07 24.14
C ILE A 150 -19.60 -18.37 24.98
N PHE A 151 -18.41 -18.08 24.46
CA PHE A 151 -17.16 -18.26 25.19
C PHE A 151 -17.11 -17.42 26.47
N CYS A 152 -17.59 -16.17 26.42
CA CYS A 152 -17.64 -15.30 27.59
C CYS A 152 -18.70 -15.72 28.62
N LEU A 153 -19.84 -16.24 28.16
CA LEU A 153 -20.90 -16.74 29.03
C LEU A 153 -20.38 -17.85 29.95
N THR A 154 -19.49 -18.72 29.45
CA THR A 154 -18.84 -19.76 30.29
C THR A 154 -18.14 -19.16 31.52
N ARG A 155 -17.62 -17.93 31.43
CA ARG A 155 -16.88 -17.27 32.51
C ARG A 155 -17.79 -16.75 33.62
N VAL A 156 -18.98 -16.29 33.25
CA VAL A 156 -20.03 -15.88 34.20
C VAL A 156 -20.65 -17.12 34.84
N TYR A 157 -20.97 -18.14 34.02
CA TYR A 157 -21.49 -19.42 34.47
C TYR A 157 -20.58 -20.10 35.51
N LEU A 158 -19.27 -20.11 35.28
CA LEU A 158 -18.29 -20.68 36.22
C LEU A 158 -18.07 -19.84 37.49
N GLY A 159 -18.78 -18.72 37.68
CA GLY A 159 -18.69 -17.88 38.87
C GLY A 159 -17.40 -17.06 38.99
N VAL A 160 -16.61 -16.96 37.91
CA VAL A 160 -15.26 -16.35 37.95
C VAL A 160 -15.19 -14.93 37.41
N HIS A 161 -16.26 -14.40 36.81
CA HIS A 161 -16.30 -13.02 36.34
C HIS A 161 -17.69 -12.44 36.49
N TYR A 162 -17.75 -11.15 36.82
CA TYR A 162 -18.99 -10.41 36.73
C TYR A 162 -19.35 -10.10 35.27
N PRO A 163 -20.64 -9.98 34.91
CA PRO A 163 -21.07 -9.48 33.62
C PRO A 163 -20.37 -8.19 33.18
N THR A 164 -20.15 -7.23 34.09
CA THR A 164 -19.43 -5.99 33.76
C THR A 164 -17.95 -6.20 33.42
N ASP A 165 -17.27 -7.20 34.01
CA ASP A 165 -15.90 -7.57 33.63
C ASP A 165 -15.83 -8.05 32.17
N ILE A 166 -16.88 -8.75 31.74
CA ILE A 166 -17.03 -9.27 30.37
C ILE A 166 -17.31 -8.12 29.40
N VAL A 167 -18.23 -7.21 29.74
CA VAL A 167 -18.52 -6.03 28.91
C VAL A 167 -17.27 -5.16 28.76
N GLY A 168 -16.56 -4.86 29.85
CA GLY A 168 -15.32 -4.10 29.80
C GLY A 168 -14.24 -4.78 28.96
N GLY A 169 -14.11 -6.11 29.08
CA GLY A 169 -13.20 -6.88 28.24
C GLY A 169 -13.57 -6.82 26.76
N ALA A 170 -14.85 -7.02 26.43
CA ALA A 170 -15.34 -6.96 25.06
C ALA A 170 -15.08 -5.59 24.42
N LEU A 171 -15.36 -4.49 25.13
CA LEU A 171 -15.10 -3.12 24.67
C LEU A 171 -13.60 -2.90 24.41
N LEU A 172 -12.73 -3.36 25.31
CA LEU A 172 -11.28 -3.27 25.13
C LEU A 172 -10.83 -4.05 23.88
N GLY A 173 -11.31 -5.28 23.71
CA GLY A 173 -11.01 -6.12 22.56
C GLY A 173 -11.43 -5.48 21.24
N ILE A 174 -12.66 -4.95 21.18
CA ILE A 174 -13.20 -4.25 20.01
C ILE A 174 -12.37 -3.00 19.69
N ALA A 175 -12.01 -2.20 20.70
CA ALA A 175 -11.23 -0.98 20.52
C ALA A 175 -9.84 -1.28 19.93
N ILE A 176 -9.09 -2.22 20.54
CA ILE A 176 -7.75 -2.60 20.08
C ILE A 176 -7.80 -3.17 18.65
N ALA A 177 -8.74 -4.08 18.38
CA ALA A 177 -8.88 -4.66 17.03
C ALA A 177 -9.26 -3.60 15.98
N THR A 178 -10.13 -2.65 16.32
CA THR A 178 -10.50 -1.55 15.42
C THR A 178 -9.30 -0.68 15.07
N VAL A 179 -8.45 -0.34 16.06
CA VAL A 179 -7.21 0.42 15.82
C VAL A 179 -6.25 -0.36 14.93
N LEU A 180 -6.03 -1.65 15.20
CA LEU A 180 -5.18 -2.51 14.36
C LEU A 180 -5.69 -2.59 12.91
N LEU A 181 -6.99 -2.70 12.71
CA LEU A 181 -7.61 -2.68 11.38
C LEU A 181 -7.47 -1.31 10.70
N ALA A 182 -7.58 -0.21 11.43
CA ALA A 182 -7.35 1.13 10.90
C ALA A 182 -5.90 1.28 10.42
N ILE A 183 -4.91 0.85 11.21
CA ILE A 183 -3.49 0.83 10.82
C ILE A 183 -3.29 -0.05 9.58
N TYR A 184 -3.82 -1.28 9.58
CA TYR A 184 -3.75 -2.18 8.44
C TYR A 184 -4.35 -1.55 7.17
N GLN A 185 -5.49 -0.87 7.29
CA GLN A 185 -6.12 -0.17 6.17
C GLN A 185 -5.34 1.05 5.71
N LEU A 186 -4.68 1.80 6.61
CA LEU A 186 -3.82 2.92 6.25
C LEU A 186 -2.60 2.43 5.45
N VAL A 187 -1.97 1.35 5.92
CA VAL A 187 -0.89 0.67 5.20
C VAL A 187 -1.40 0.18 3.84
N LEU A 188 -2.57 -0.46 3.78
CA LEU A 188 -3.14 -0.87 2.50
C LEU A 188 -3.53 0.29 1.59
N LYS A 189 -4.06 1.40 2.12
CA LYS A 189 -4.43 2.59 1.33
C LYS A 189 -3.18 3.25 0.75
N SER A 190 -2.07 3.28 1.50
CA SER A 190 -0.77 3.67 0.95
C SER A 190 -0.29 2.72 -0.17
N TRP A 191 -0.79 1.47 -0.21
CA TRP A 191 -0.50 0.50 -1.28
C TRP A 191 -1.61 0.41 -2.36
N GLY A 192 -2.80 0.97 -2.12
CA GLY A 192 -4.06 0.69 -2.82
C GLY A 192 -4.60 1.84 -3.68
N LYS A 193 -3.91 2.98 -3.75
CA LYS A 193 -4.30 4.13 -4.60
C LYS A 193 -4.26 3.84 -6.11
N ARG A 194 -3.64 2.73 -6.54
CA ARG A 194 -3.27 2.52 -7.94
C ARG A 194 -4.24 1.60 -8.64
N LYS A 195 -5.19 2.18 -9.37
CA LYS A 195 -5.98 1.43 -10.35
C LYS A 195 -5.17 1.29 -11.63
N ILE A 196 -4.68 0.08 -11.90
CA ILE A 196 -3.91 -0.24 -13.11
C ILE A 196 -4.81 -1.02 -14.07
N ILE A 197 -5.02 -0.49 -15.28
CA ILE A 197 -5.78 -1.12 -16.35
C ILE A 197 -4.81 -1.68 -17.40
N HIS A 198 -4.98 -2.96 -17.71
CA HIS A 198 -4.27 -3.61 -18.81
C HIS A 198 -5.11 -3.60 -20.09
N LYS A 199 -4.48 -3.30 -21.23
CA LYS A 199 -5.08 -3.40 -22.56
C LYS A 199 -4.20 -4.23 -23.49
N LYS A 200 -4.76 -5.22 -24.17
CA LYS A 200 -4.00 -6.01 -25.15
C LYS A 200 -3.46 -5.18 -26.31
N LYS A 201 -4.18 -4.14 -26.71
CA LYS A 201 -3.83 -3.26 -27.84
C LYS A 201 -4.53 -1.91 -27.67
N VAL A 202 -3.84 -0.82 -27.94
CA VAL A 202 -4.38 0.55 -28.01
C VAL A 202 -3.71 1.33 -29.14
N GLU A 203 -4.23 2.49 -29.51
CA GLU A 203 -3.48 3.40 -30.40
C GLU A 203 -2.28 4.01 -29.68
N SER A 204 -2.55 4.65 -28.55
CA SER A 204 -1.57 5.17 -27.60
C SER A 204 -2.18 5.10 -26.19
N THR A 205 -1.35 4.78 -25.21
CA THR A 205 -1.72 4.76 -23.79
C THR A 205 -2.03 6.17 -23.28
N ASN A 206 -1.31 7.20 -23.76
CA ASN A 206 -1.57 8.61 -23.41
C ASN A 206 -2.93 9.05 -23.93
N LEU A 207 -3.19 8.81 -25.22
CA LEU A 207 -4.46 9.14 -25.86
C LEU A 207 -5.62 8.43 -25.16
N PHE A 208 -5.49 7.13 -24.90
CA PHE A 208 -6.51 6.37 -24.19
C PHE A 208 -6.84 6.98 -22.81
N LEU A 209 -5.81 7.35 -22.04
CA LEU A 209 -6.03 7.92 -20.71
C LEU A 209 -6.66 9.32 -20.79
N SER A 210 -6.22 10.15 -21.74
CA SER A 210 -6.79 11.46 -22.00
C SER A 210 -8.28 11.38 -22.37
N ASP A 211 -8.63 10.53 -23.34
CA ASP A 211 -10.01 10.30 -23.76
C ASP A 211 -10.87 9.75 -22.62
N TYR A 212 -10.32 8.83 -21.83
CA TYR A 212 -11.01 8.25 -20.69
C TYR A 212 -11.32 9.29 -19.62
N ILE A 213 -10.40 10.21 -19.34
CA ILE A 213 -10.61 11.34 -18.42
C ILE A 213 -11.70 12.27 -18.99
N HIS A 214 -11.61 12.61 -20.27
CA HIS A 214 -12.58 13.49 -20.95
C HIS A 214 -14.01 12.93 -20.84
N VAL A 215 -14.22 11.66 -21.21
CA VAL A 215 -15.53 11.00 -21.13
C VAL A 215 -16.09 10.98 -19.71
N LEU A 216 -15.25 10.75 -18.70
CA LEU A 216 -15.70 10.70 -17.30
C LEU A 216 -16.11 12.07 -16.75
N ARG A 217 -15.46 13.15 -17.20
CA ARG A 217 -15.82 14.53 -16.83
C ARG A 217 -17.17 14.95 -17.40
N HIS A 218 -17.52 14.50 -18.61
CA HIS A 218 -18.79 14.83 -19.26
C HIS A 218 -20.00 13.99 -18.77
N LYS A 219 -19.79 12.93 -17.99
CA LYS A 219 -20.90 12.20 -17.35
C LYS A 219 -21.43 13.00 -16.15
N LYS A 220 -22.75 12.99 -15.93
CA LYS A 220 -23.47 13.65 -14.81
C LYS A 220 -22.83 13.46 -13.41
N SER A 221 -21.98 12.44 -13.23
CA SER A 221 -21.29 12.15 -11.97
C SER A 221 -20.02 12.96 -11.69
N ASN A 222 -19.48 13.74 -12.64
CA ASN A 222 -18.21 14.50 -12.53
C ASN A 222 -17.10 13.78 -11.73
N ARG A 223 -16.86 12.50 -12.05
CA ARG A 223 -15.98 11.65 -11.24
C ARG A 223 -14.51 11.89 -11.60
N LYS A 224 -13.76 12.46 -10.66
CA LYS A 224 -12.29 12.53 -10.73
C LYS A 224 -11.69 11.13 -10.60
N LEU A 225 -10.73 10.79 -11.45
CA LEU A 225 -9.96 9.56 -11.32
C LEU A 225 -9.00 9.67 -10.12
N PRO A 226 -8.69 8.54 -9.45
CA PRO A 226 -7.66 8.56 -8.41
C PRO A 226 -6.29 8.90 -8.99
N ASP A 227 -5.44 9.48 -8.16
CA ASP A 227 -4.02 9.64 -8.46
C ASP A 227 -3.36 8.29 -8.77
N PHE A 228 -2.35 8.27 -9.63
CA PHE A 228 -1.71 7.06 -10.16
C PHE A 228 -2.65 6.09 -10.89
N PHE A 229 -3.80 6.55 -11.38
CA PHE A 229 -4.58 5.76 -12.33
C PHE A 229 -3.72 5.50 -13.57
N THR A 230 -3.42 4.23 -13.82
CA THR A 230 -2.43 3.84 -14.83
C THR A 230 -3.07 2.94 -15.86
N VAL A 231 -2.80 3.19 -17.13
CA VAL A 231 -3.08 2.25 -18.22
C VAL A 231 -1.76 1.74 -18.77
N TYR A 232 -1.67 0.45 -19.06
CA TYR A 232 -0.56 -0.08 -19.84
C TYR A 232 -1.05 -1.04 -20.91
N SER A 233 -0.28 -1.18 -21.99
CA SER A 233 -0.64 -2.03 -23.11
C SER A 233 0.47 -2.94 -23.59
N ASP A 234 0.07 -4.11 -24.09
CA ASP A 234 1.01 -5.03 -24.74
C ASP A 234 1.47 -4.49 -26.10
N PHE A 235 0.68 -3.65 -26.77
CA PHE A 235 1.02 -3.13 -28.10
C PHE A 235 0.32 -1.81 -28.40
N GLN A 236 1.07 -0.85 -28.97
CA GLN A 236 0.55 0.43 -29.45
C GLN A 236 0.63 0.47 -30.98
N THR A 237 -0.48 0.72 -31.66
CA THR A 237 -0.46 0.85 -33.14
C THR A 237 0.12 2.17 -33.63
N LYS A 238 0.02 3.22 -32.80
CA LYS A 238 0.49 4.57 -33.08
C LYS A 238 1.19 5.11 -31.84
N GLY A 239 2.13 4.33 -31.30
CA GLY A 239 2.95 4.76 -30.17
C GLY A 239 3.70 6.04 -30.53
N ARG A 240 3.49 7.12 -29.77
CA ARG A 240 4.07 8.44 -30.03
C ARG A 240 5.18 8.75 -29.03
N GLY A 241 6.30 9.24 -29.55
CA GLY A 241 7.28 10.02 -28.81
C GLY A 241 7.03 11.52 -28.95
N GLN A 242 7.98 12.35 -28.55
CA GLN A 242 7.93 13.79 -28.79
C GLN A 242 8.05 14.11 -30.29
N GLN A 243 7.43 15.22 -30.73
CA GLN A 243 7.49 15.76 -32.10
C GLN A 243 7.15 14.73 -33.20
N GLN A 244 6.07 13.98 -33.04
CA GLN A 244 5.58 12.99 -34.01
C GLN A 244 6.48 11.76 -34.22
N ASN A 245 7.57 11.61 -33.46
CA ASN A 245 8.39 10.39 -33.51
C ASN A 245 7.57 9.14 -33.14
N THR A 246 7.88 8.01 -33.78
CA THR A 246 7.21 6.74 -33.49
C THR A 246 7.99 5.96 -32.43
N TRP A 247 7.28 5.39 -31.46
CA TRP A 247 7.85 4.46 -30.49
C TRP A 247 7.68 3.02 -30.97
N GLU A 248 8.76 2.34 -31.30
CA GLU A 248 8.75 0.91 -31.64
C GLU A 248 8.63 0.07 -30.38
N SER A 249 7.74 -0.93 -30.39
CA SER A 249 7.66 -1.91 -29.32
C SER A 249 7.16 -3.24 -29.85
N GLU A 250 7.92 -4.30 -29.60
CA GLU A 250 7.45 -5.65 -29.80
C GLU A 250 6.32 -5.97 -28.80
N LYS A 251 5.32 -6.71 -29.26
CA LYS A 251 4.10 -7.00 -28.49
C LYS A 251 4.43 -7.75 -27.21
N GLY A 252 4.02 -7.19 -26.07
CA GLY A 252 4.12 -7.80 -24.75
C GLY A 252 5.54 -7.89 -24.18
N LYS A 253 6.52 -7.26 -24.84
CA LYS A 253 7.92 -7.28 -24.38
C LYS A 253 8.37 -6.03 -23.65
N ASN A 254 7.73 -4.89 -23.86
CA ASN A 254 8.14 -3.61 -23.26
C ASN A 254 7.03 -3.02 -22.40
N ILE A 255 7.41 -2.08 -21.53
CA ILE A 255 6.45 -1.25 -20.83
C ILE A 255 6.05 -0.13 -21.78
N SER A 256 4.77 -0.10 -22.14
CA SER A 256 4.10 1.06 -22.72
C SER A 256 2.96 1.41 -21.77
N MET A 257 3.15 2.44 -20.95
CA MET A 257 2.16 2.85 -19.94
C MET A 257 1.97 4.36 -19.90
N SER A 258 0.81 4.78 -19.39
CA SER A 258 0.54 6.17 -19.02
C SER A 258 -0.10 6.20 -17.66
N THR A 259 0.41 7.08 -16.79
CA THR A 259 -0.11 7.26 -15.43
C THR A 259 -0.58 8.69 -15.21
N LEU A 260 -1.72 8.82 -14.53
CA LEU A 260 -2.30 10.11 -14.15
C LEU A 260 -1.66 10.58 -12.85
N LEU A 261 -1.13 11.80 -12.87
CA LEU A 261 -0.53 12.46 -11.71
C LEU A 261 -1.28 13.75 -11.41
N TYR A 262 -1.45 14.07 -10.13
CA TYR A 262 -2.00 15.36 -9.67
C TYR A 262 -0.90 16.21 -8.99
N PRO A 263 0.00 16.85 -9.76
CA PRO A 263 1.07 17.64 -9.19
C PRO A 263 0.53 18.96 -8.61
N ASN A 264 0.87 19.27 -7.36
CA ASN A 264 0.61 20.60 -6.79
C ASN A 264 1.75 21.57 -7.16
N VAL A 265 1.82 21.93 -8.45
CA VAL A 265 2.95 22.64 -9.05
C VAL A 265 2.45 23.76 -9.96
N ALA A 266 3.07 24.95 -9.83
CA ALA A 266 2.82 26.08 -10.72
C ALA A 266 3.36 25.80 -12.15
N PRO A 267 2.71 26.29 -13.22
CA PRO A 267 3.12 26.00 -14.60
C PRO A 267 4.56 26.38 -14.93
N ALA A 268 5.10 27.43 -14.32
CA ALA A 268 6.50 27.85 -14.47
C ALA A 268 7.53 26.80 -14.00
N ASN A 269 7.11 25.86 -13.14
CA ASN A 269 7.94 24.79 -12.58
C ASN A 269 7.58 23.42 -13.16
N GLN A 270 6.92 23.36 -14.32
CA GLN A 270 6.37 22.12 -14.87
C GLN A 270 7.41 21.02 -15.12
N PHE A 271 8.69 21.38 -15.29
CA PHE A 271 9.74 20.42 -15.58
C PHE A 271 10.00 19.44 -14.43
N ILE A 272 9.62 19.79 -13.19
CA ILE A 272 9.75 18.92 -12.02
C ILE A 272 9.03 17.57 -12.22
N VAL A 273 7.93 17.54 -12.99
CA VAL A 273 7.19 16.30 -13.28
C VAL A 273 8.06 15.35 -14.12
N THR A 274 8.78 15.88 -15.11
CA THR A 274 9.75 15.12 -15.89
C THR A 274 10.89 14.62 -15.01
N GLN A 275 11.41 15.46 -14.11
CA GLN A 275 12.48 15.06 -13.20
C GLN A 275 12.06 13.91 -12.27
N TRP A 276 10.87 13.98 -11.66
CA TRP A 276 10.33 12.90 -10.83
C TRP A 276 10.23 11.58 -11.60
N VAL A 277 9.70 11.60 -12.82
CA VAL A 277 9.52 10.39 -13.62
C VAL A 277 10.87 9.84 -14.09
N SER A 278 11.78 10.69 -14.54
CA SER A 278 13.13 10.29 -14.97
C SER A 278 13.93 9.66 -13.84
N LEU A 279 13.96 10.31 -12.66
CA LEU A 279 14.62 9.78 -11.47
C LEU A 279 13.98 8.48 -10.97
N ALA A 280 12.66 8.34 -11.09
CA ALA A 280 11.98 7.11 -10.72
C ALA A 280 12.35 5.92 -11.63
N ILE A 281 12.51 6.16 -12.93
CA ILE A 281 13.00 5.13 -13.87
C ILE A 281 14.47 4.83 -13.60
N HIS A 282 15.29 5.87 -13.37
CA HIS A 282 16.69 5.70 -12.98
C HIS A 282 16.82 4.83 -11.72
N ASP A 283 16.06 5.13 -10.66
CA ASP A 283 16.03 4.34 -9.43
C ASP A 283 15.61 2.89 -9.68
N PHE A 284 14.58 2.67 -10.49
CA PHE A 284 14.15 1.32 -10.85
C PHE A 284 15.27 0.53 -11.54
N LEU A 285 15.93 1.13 -12.53
CA LEU A 285 17.00 0.48 -13.28
C LEU A 285 18.25 0.21 -12.42
N THR A 286 18.62 1.13 -11.54
CA THR A 286 19.83 1.01 -10.71
C THR A 286 19.60 0.16 -9.45
N LYS A 287 18.45 0.29 -8.78
CA LYS A 287 18.21 -0.35 -7.47
C LYS A 287 17.53 -1.72 -7.61
N GLU A 288 16.57 -1.87 -8.51
CA GLU A 288 15.83 -3.12 -8.68
C GLU A 288 16.50 -4.04 -9.71
N ILE A 289 16.87 -3.48 -10.88
CA ILE A 289 17.50 -4.24 -11.96
C ILE A 289 19.01 -4.37 -11.77
N LYS A 290 19.64 -3.43 -11.04
CA LYS A 290 21.09 -3.38 -10.78
C LYS A 290 21.93 -3.12 -12.04
N LEU A 291 21.43 -2.23 -12.91
CA LEU A 291 22.23 -1.72 -14.02
C LEU A 291 23.17 -0.61 -13.53
N ASN A 292 24.38 -0.60 -14.08
CA ASN A 292 25.35 0.47 -13.89
C ASN A 292 25.24 1.48 -15.04
N SER A 293 25.82 2.67 -14.87
CA SER A 293 25.94 3.69 -15.92
C SER A 293 24.59 4.08 -16.55
N VAL A 294 23.57 4.30 -15.72
CA VAL A 294 22.26 4.78 -16.14
C VAL A 294 22.27 6.31 -16.11
N TYR A 295 21.92 6.93 -17.23
CA TYR A 295 21.93 8.38 -17.38
C TYR A 295 20.57 8.90 -17.84
N ILE A 296 20.25 10.14 -17.47
CA ILE A 296 19.10 10.87 -17.97
C ILE A 296 19.59 11.75 -19.11
N LYS A 297 19.14 11.49 -20.34
CA LYS A 297 19.41 12.38 -21.47
C LYS A 297 18.28 13.39 -21.59
N TRP A 298 18.63 14.66 -21.39
CA TRP A 298 17.68 15.75 -21.52
C TRP A 298 17.02 15.77 -22.91
N PRO A 299 15.71 16.05 -23.00
CA PRO A 299 14.83 16.39 -21.88
C PRO A 299 14.18 15.21 -21.17
N ASN A 300 14.08 14.04 -21.81
CA ASN A 300 13.06 13.04 -21.45
C ASN A 300 13.45 11.58 -21.76
N ASP A 301 14.70 11.30 -22.07
CA ASP A 301 15.15 9.94 -22.38
C ASP A 301 16.03 9.37 -21.25
N ILE A 302 16.03 8.04 -21.12
CA ILE A 302 16.93 7.32 -20.20
C ILE A 302 17.87 6.45 -21.03
N TYR A 303 19.14 6.51 -20.69
CA TYR A 303 20.24 5.84 -21.39
C TYR A 303 20.94 4.87 -20.43
N VAL A 304 21.47 3.78 -20.98
CA VAL A 304 22.46 2.91 -20.32
C VAL A 304 23.71 2.96 -21.17
N ASN A 305 24.80 3.51 -20.61
CA ASN A 305 25.93 4.01 -21.39
C ASN A 305 25.43 5.01 -22.45
N ASP A 306 25.67 4.73 -23.74
CA ASP A 306 25.27 5.58 -24.86
C ASP A 306 24.02 5.06 -25.61
N LYS A 307 23.33 4.07 -25.03
CA LYS A 307 22.17 3.42 -25.66
C LYS A 307 20.87 3.79 -24.98
N LYS A 308 19.84 4.12 -25.76
CA LYS A 308 18.52 4.51 -25.26
C LYS A 308 17.73 3.29 -24.76
N ILE A 309 17.28 3.33 -23.51
CA ILE A 309 16.47 2.26 -22.89
C ILE A 309 15.01 2.69 -22.65
N ALA A 310 14.77 3.99 -22.40
CA ALA A 310 13.44 4.51 -22.17
C ALA A 310 13.22 5.90 -22.78
N GLY A 311 11.96 6.23 -23.02
CA GLY A 311 11.49 7.57 -23.36
C GLY A 311 10.26 7.93 -22.54
N ILE A 312 10.17 9.20 -22.16
CA ILE A 312 9.10 9.75 -21.33
C ILE A 312 8.35 10.82 -22.11
N LEU A 313 7.02 10.84 -22.01
CA LEU A 313 6.16 11.86 -22.60
C LEU A 313 5.20 12.40 -21.53
N ILE A 314 5.45 13.62 -21.07
CA ILE A 314 4.58 14.29 -20.11
C ILE A 314 3.64 15.25 -20.85
N GLU A 315 2.34 15.10 -20.64
CA GLU A 315 1.32 16.03 -21.12
C GLU A 315 0.64 16.69 -19.91
N ASN A 316 0.82 18.00 -19.76
CA ASN A 316 0.26 18.78 -18.65
C ASN A 316 -1.05 19.44 -19.07
N ILE A 317 -2.07 19.32 -18.22
CA ILE A 317 -3.31 20.10 -18.34
C ILE A 317 -3.26 21.22 -17.30
N ILE A 318 -3.09 22.43 -17.81
CA ILE A 318 -2.81 23.62 -17.00
C ILE A 318 -4.11 24.38 -16.72
N THR A 319 -4.25 24.85 -15.49
CA THR A 319 -5.21 25.89 -15.09
C THR A 319 -4.46 27.20 -14.87
N THR A 320 -5.15 28.30 -14.62
CA THR A 320 -4.54 29.63 -14.50
C THR A 320 -3.40 29.71 -13.47
N THR A 321 -3.49 28.97 -12.37
CA THR A 321 -2.52 29.05 -11.26
C THR A 321 -1.67 27.79 -11.09
N ASN A 322 -2.15 26.62 -11.53
CA ASN A 322 -1.51 25.34 -11.25
C ASN A 322 -1.69 24.34 -12.41
N ILE A 323 -0.84 23.33 -12.46
CA ILE A 323 -1.07 22.15 -13.27
C ILE A 323 -2.23 21.35 -12.65
N SER A 324 -3.35 21.23 -13.37
CA SER A 324 -4.52 20.48 -12.90
C SER A 324 -4.22 19.00 -12.75
N TYR A 325 -3.57 18.43 -13.76
CA TYR A 325 -3.04 17.07 -13.77
C TYR A 325 -2.02 16.90 -14.89
N SER A 326 -1.21 15.86 -14.78
CA SER A 326 -0.27 15.44 -15.81
C SER A 326 -0.55 14.00 -16.22
N ILE A 327 -0.44 13.71 -17.51
CA ILE A 327 -0.39 12.35 -18.04
C ILE A 327 1.07 12.04 -18.34
N ALA A 328 1.65 11.11 -17.57
CA ALA A 328 3.03 10.68 -17.74
C ALA A 328 3.07 9.36 -18.53
N GLY A 329 3.38 9.46 -19.82
CA GLY A 329 3.65 8.34 -20.72
C GLY A 329 5.08 7.83 -20.56
N ILE A 330 5.24 6.52 -20.42
CA ILE A 330 6.54 5.86 -20.21
C ILE A 330 6.64 4.68 -21.17
N GLY A 331 7.59 4.79 -22.10
CA GLY A 331 8.08 3.69 -22.93
C GLY A 331 9.41 3.19 -22.37
N LEU A 332 9.47 1.96 -21.87
CA LEU A 332 10.69 1.35 -21.35
C LEU A 332 10.90 -0.04 -21.98
N ASN A 333 12.04 -0.21 -22.65
CA ASN A 333 12.43 -1.44 -23.30
C ASN A 333 12.81 -2.49 -22.25
N MET A 334 11.98 -3.53 -22.09
CA MET A 334 12.16 -4.53 -21.04
C MET A 334 12.79 -5.81 -21.58
N ASN A 335 12.00 -6.65 -22.25
CA ASN A 335 12.39 -8.02 -22.65
C ASN A 335 12.70 -8.15 -24.15
N GLN A 336 12.70 -7.05 -24.90
CA GLN A 336 13.01 -7.02 -26.33
C GLN A 336 14.51 -7.22 -26.56
N SER A 337 14.89 -8.04 -27.55
CA SER A 337 16.29 -8.36 -27.86
C SER A 337 16.70 -7.97 -29.28
N SER A 338 15.74 -7.63 -30.13
CA SER A 338 15.96 -7.21 -31.51
C SER A 338 15.25 -5.88 -31.73
N PHE A 339 15.88 -4.98 -32.47
CA PHE A 339 15.38 -3.65 -32.78
C PHE A 339 15.63 -3.36 -34.26
N SER A 340 14.75 -2.59 -34.89
CA SER A 340 14.99 -2.17 -36.27
C SER A 340 16.24 -1.30 -36.40
N SER A 341 16.94 -1.41 -37.53
CA SER A 341 18.21 -0.72 -37.81
C SER A 341 18.11 0.81 -37.88
N TRP A 342 16.91 1.35 -38.13
CA TRP A 342 16.69 2.80 -38.21
C TRP A 342 16.55 3.48 -36.84
N ILE A 343 16.44 2.71 -35.74
CA ILE A 343 16.37 3.26 -34.38
C ILE A 343 17.79 3.61 -33.92
N PRO A 344 18.06 4.83 -33.45
CA PRO A 344 19.38 5.22 -32.98
C PRO A 344 19.71 4.56 -31.64
N ASN A 345 20.68 3.63 -31.64
CA ASN A 345 21.31 3.01 -30.47
C ASN A 345 20.33 2.48 -29.40
N PRO A 346 19.34 1.62 -29.71
CA PRO A 346 18.44 1.09 -28.71
C PRO A 346 19.11 0.03 -27.82
N THR A 347 18.66 -0.06 -26.57
CA THR A 347 18.91 -1.21 -25.70
C THR A 347 17.66 -1.59 -24.90
N SER A 348 17.74 -2.66 -24.12
CA SER A 348 16.67 -3.12 -23.24
C SER A 348 17.23 -3.64 -21.92
N VAL A 349 16.36 -3.73 -20.91
CA VAL A 349 16.70 -4.36 -19.63
C VAL A 349 17.23 -5.78 -19.83
N LYS A 350 16.68 -6.54 -20.76
CA LYS A 350 17.14 -7.91 -21.04
C LYS A 350 18.53 -7.95 -21.67
N ILE A 351 18.83 -7.05 -22.60
CA ILE A 351 20.17 -6.96 -23.21
C ILE A 351 21.21 -6.60 -22.13
N GLU A 352 20.89 -5.64 -21.26
CA GLU A 352 21.85 -5.17 -20.24
C GLU A 352 21.95 -6.11 -19.03
N SER A 353 20.85 -6.75 -18.60
CA SER A 353 20.82 -7.62 -17.40
C SER A 353 20.90 -9.12 -17.69
N GLN A 354 20.80 -9.53 -18.96
CA GLN A 354 20.73 -10.93 -19.42
C GLN A 354 19.57 -11.73 -18.82
N LYS A 355 18.52 -11.05 -18.31
CA LYS A 355 17.37 -11.66 -17.63
C LYS A 355 16.05 -11.10 -18.14
N ASN A 356 15.01 -11.93 -18.12
CA ASN A 356 13.64 -11.46 -18.34
C ASN A 356 13.05 -10.95 -17.03
N HIS A 357 12.23 -9.91 -17.12
CA HIS A 357 11.56 -9.30 -15.97
C HIS A 357 10.06 -9.22 -16.19
N SER A 358 9.29 -9.34 -15.10
CA SER A 358 7.84 -9.22 -15.14
C SER A 358 7.44 -7.75 -15.38
N ILE A 359 6.75 -7.50 -16.50
CA ILE A 359 6.24 -6.16 -16.87
C ILE A 359 5.32 -5.62 -15.78
N SER A 360 4.35 -6.43 -15.33
CA SER A 360 3.35 -5.99 -14.36
C SER A 360 3.96 -5.66 -12.98
N GLN A 361 5.00 -6.38 -12.57
CA GLN A 361 5.74 -6.09 -11.35
C GLN A 361 6.60 -4.83 -11.51
N SER A 362 7.27 -4.69 -12.64
CA SER A 362 8.12 -3.53 -12.97
C SER A 362 7.30 -2.23 -12.99
N ILE A 363 6.10 -2.24 -13.59
CA ILE A 363 5.17 -1.10 -13.54
C ILE A 363 4.86 -0.68 -12.10
N ARG A 364 4.55 -1.65 -11.21
CA ARG A 364 4.24 -1.34 -9.81
C ARG A 364 5.42 -0.72 -9.08
N LEU A 365 6.64 -1.17 -9.38
CA LEU A 365 7.87 -0.64 -8.79
C LEU A 365 8.17 0.77 -9.32
N ILE A 366 8.06 1.01 -10.63
CA ILE A 366 8.26 2.35 -11.21
C ILE A 366 7.26 3.34 -10.60
N LEU A 367 5.97 2.99 -10.53
CA LEU A 367 4.97 3.83 -9.87
C LEU A 367 5.34 4.08 -8.39
N LYS A 368 5.99 3.12 -7.70
CA LYS A 368 6.43 3.27 -6.30
C LYS A 368 7.53 4.32 -6.20
N TYR A 369 8.49 4.28 -7.12
CA TYR A 369 9.52 5.29 -7.20
C TYR A 369 8.96 6.67 -7.58
N ILE A 370 8.01 6.77 -8.53
CA ILE A 370 7.38 8.06 -8.87
C ILE A 370 6.71 8.68 -7.63
N GLU A 371 5.90 7.89 -6.90
CA GLU A 371 5.24 8.37 -5.69
C GLU A 371 6.24 8.82 -4.61
N LYS A 372 7.36 8.10 -4.46
CA LYS A 372 8.43 8.49 -3.56
C LYS A 372 9.06 9.83 -3.97
N ARG A 373 9.47 9.95 -5.25
CA ARG A 373 10.13 11.17 -5.78
C ARG A 373 9.23 12.40 -5.69
N MET A 374 7.92 12.24 -5.84
CA MET A 374 6.94 13.33 -5.69
C MET A 374 6.84 13.89 -4.26
N GLN A 375 7.30 13.15 -3.24
CA GLN A 375 7.27 13.57 -1.84
C GLN A 375 8.60 14.20 -1.38
N GLU A 376 9.64 14.12 -2.20
CA GLU A 376 10.96 14.67 -1.91
C GLU A 376 11.02 16.17 -2.21
N ASP A 377 11.97 16.84 -1.56
CA ASP A 377 12.20 18.27 -1.76
C ASP A 377 12.61 18.59 -3.21
N LYS A 378 12.16 19.74 -3.72
CA LYS A 378 12.35 20.10 -5.14
C LYS A 378 13.82 20.36 -5.47
N ASP A 379 14.58 20.97 -4.56
CA ASP A 379 15.99 21.28 -4.78
C ASP A 379 16.82 19.99 -4.73
N LEU A 380 16.45 19.05 -3.84
CA LEU A 380 17.02 17.71 -3.85
C LEU A 380 16.76 16.99 -5.18
N ILE A 381 15.51 16.95 -5.65
CA ILE A 381 15.16 16.34 -6.94
C ILE A 381 15.95 16.96 -8.09
N HIS A 382 16.04 18.29 -8.12
CA HIS A 382 16.76 18.98 -9.17
C HIS A 382 18.27 18.68 -9.14
N SER A 383 18.89 18.72 -7.96
CA SER A 383 20.31 18.40 -7.80
C SER A 383 20.65 16.95 -8.18
N GLU A 384 19.83 15.98 -7.78
CA GLU A 384 20.00 14.58 -8.18
C GLU A 384 19.80 14.39 -9.68
N TYR A 385 18.78 15.02 -10.28
CA TYR A 385 18.55 14.97 -11.72
C TYR A 385 19.79 15.44 -12.49
N LEU A 386 20.39 16.56 -12.08
CA LEU A 386 21.63 17.06 -12.69
C LEU A 386 22.79 16.08 -12.50
N SER A 387 22.89 15.41 -11.35
CA SER A 387 23.98 14.45 -11.09
C SER A 387 23.98 13.25 -12.04
N TYR A 388 22.81 12.88 -12.59
CA TYR A 388 22.64 11.78 -13.54
C TYR A 388 22.47 12.24 -14.99
N LEU A 389 22.62 13.54 -15.26
CA LEU A 389 22.41 14.11 -16.58
C LEU A 389 23.53 13.66 -17.54
N TYR A 390 23.14 13.06 -18.66
CA TYR A 390 24.05 12.52 -19.67
C TYR A 390 24.96 13.62 -20.22
N LYS A 391 26.28 13.37 -20.21
CA LYS A 391 27.33 14.32 -20.65
C LYS A 391 27.32 15.68 -19.94
N LYS A 392 26.79 15.77 -18.71
CA LYS A 392 26.89 17.02 -17.93
C LYS A 392 28.33 17.42 -17.68
N ASN A 393 28.61 18.71 -17.79
CA ASN A 393 29.95 19.30 -17.64
C ASN A 393 31.01 18.79 -18.62
N THR A 394 30.60 18.10 -19.68
CA THR A 394 31.48 17.64 -20.76
C THR A 394 31.16 18.44 -22.03
N PHE A 395 32.19 18.95 -22.70
CA PHE A 395 32.01 19.59 -24.00
C PHE A 395 31.56 18.56 -25.04
N GLY A 396 30.63 18.96 -25.88
CA GLY A 396 30.18 18.19 -27.04
C GLY A 396 29.57 19.09 -28.09
N LYS A 397 29.52 18.58 -29.33
CA LYS A 397 28.94 19.31 -30.46
C LYS A 397 27.42 19.21 -30.48
N PHE A 398 26.80 20.36 -30.68
CA PHE A 398 25.36 20.51 -30.84
C PHE A 398 25.05 21.26 -32.12
N LEU A 399 23.99 20.86 -32.81
CA LEU A 399 23.43 21.58 -33.94
C LEU A 399 22.31 22.49 -33.44
N ILE A 400 22.42 23.80 -33.66
CA ILE A 400 21.33 24.75 -33.46
C ILE A 400 20.37 24.64 -34.64
N VAL A 401 19.12 24.27 -34.37
CA VAL A 401 18.14 23.89 -35.42
C VAL A 401 17.76 25.08 -36.31
N SER A 402 17.67 26.29 -35.76
CA SER A 402 17.28 27.48 -36.52
C SER A 402 18.37 27.97 -37.47
N SER A 403 19.63 28.03 -37.01
CA SER A 403 20.77 28.52 -37.79
C SER A 403 21.50 27.43 -38.58
N GLN A 404 21.26 26.15 -38.26
CA GLN A 404 22.07 25.00 -38.73
C GLN A 404 23.55 25.11 -38.36
N GLU A 405 23.87 25.88 -37.33
CA GLU A 405 25.22 26.07 -36.84
C GLU A 405 25.62 24.98 -35.85
N GLU A 406 26.85 24.48 -35.97
CA GLU A 406 27.44 23.61 -34.97
C GLU A 406 28.14 24.43 -33.89
N ILE A 407 27.78 24.17 -32.63
CA ILE A 407 28.41 24.81 -31.48
C ILE A 407 28.94 23.75 -30.52
N ASN A 408 30.17 23.95 -30.04
CA ASN A 408 30.72 23.14 -28.97
C ASN A 408 30.36 23.77 -27.62
N MET A 409 29.64 23.04 -26.78
CA MET A 409 29.22 23.54 -25.47
C MET A 409 29.12 22.40 -24.45
N LYS A 410 29.15 22.75 -23.16
CA LYS A 410 28.93 21.82 -22.07
C LYS A 410 27.64 22.16 -21.32
N ILE A 411 26.89 21.14 -20.94
CA ILE A 411 25.65 21.33 -20.18
C ILE A 411 25.99 21.63 -18.73
N VAL A 412 25.38 22.68 -18.18
CA VAL A 412 25.59 23.08 -16.78
C VAL A 412 24.33 22.90 -15.94
N ASP A 413 23.15 23.21 -16.48
CA ASP A 413 21.90 23.25 -15.71
C ASP A 413 20.64 23.07 -16.59
N VAL A 414 19.47 22.93 -15.97
CA VAL A 414 18.16 22.91 -16.63
C VAL A 414 17.15 23.75 -15.83
N SER A 415 16.62 24.80 -16.45
CA SER A 415 15.62 25.67 -15.82
C SER A 415 14.32 24.95 -15.41
N PRO A 416 13.55 25.51 -14.45
CA PRO A 416 12.28 24.93 -14.01
C PRO A 416 11.19 24.79 -15.09
N ASP A 417 11.27 25.56 -16.18
CA ASP A 417 10.40 25.43 -17.36
C ASP A 417 10.96 24.48 -18.42
N GLY A 418 12.17 23.96 -18.22
CA GLY A 418 12.76 22.85 -18.96
C GLY A 418 13.79 23.24 -20.03
N ARG A 419 14.21 24.51 -20.13
CA ARG A 419 15.34 24.89 -21.01
C ARG A 419 16.66 24.36 -20.47
N LEU A 420 17.47 23.82 -21.37
CA LEU A 420 18.85 23.43 -21.09
C LEU A 420 19.72 24.67 -21.03
N HIS A 421 20.48 24.83 -19.94
CA HIS A 421 21.53 25.84 -19.85
C HIS A 421 22.88 25.17 -20.15
N ALA A 422 23.58 25.73 -21.12
CA ALA A 422 24.89 25.25 -21.57
C ALA A 422 25.87 26.42 -21.65
N VAL A 423 27.16 26.11 -21.58
CA VAL A 423 28.25 27.08 -21.65
C VAL A 423 29.14 26.74 -22.84
N ASN A 424 29.37 27.70 -23.73
CA ASN A 424 30.29 27.54 -24.86
C ASN A 424 31.76 27.65 -24.42
N GLU A 425 32.69 27.51 -25.36
CA GLU A 425 34.13 27.61 -25.07
C GLU A 425 34.57 29.01 -24.62
N GLN A 426 33.80 30.04 -24.99
CA GLN A 426 34.01 31.44 -24.62
C GLN A 426 33.48 31.77 -23.21
N GLY A 427 32.79 30.84 -22.55
CA GLY A 427 32.22 31.04 -21.23
C GLY A 427 30.82 31.69 -21.22
N GLU A 428 30.21 31.86 -22.38
CA GLU A 428 28.86 32.43 -22.51
C GLU A 428 27.80 31.38 -22.17
N ILE A 429 26.79 31.79 -21.38
CA ILE A 429 25.66 30.94 -21.02
C ILE A 429 24.59 31.04 -22.11
N LEU A 430 24.29 29.91 -22.73
CA LEU A 430 23.24 29.76 -23.74
C LEU A 430 22.09 28.92 -23.18
N SER A 431 20.87 29.24 -23.58
CA SER A 431 19.65 28.59 -23.08
C SER A 431 18.79 28.11 -24.23
N PHE A 432 18.41 26.84 -24.23
CA PHE A 432 17.69 26.22 -25.34
C PHE A 432 16.49 25.40 -24.88
N TYR A 433 15.36 25.55 -25.55
CA TYR A 433 14.29 24.56 -25.54
C TYR A 433 14.69 23.32 -26.36
N TYR A 434 14.07 22.19 -26.05
CA TYR A 434 14.45 20.89 -26.62
C TYR A 434 14.33 20.80 -28.15
N HIS A 435 13.55 21.67 -28.77
CA HIS A 435 13.39 21.71 -30.22
C HIS A 435 14.41 22.62 -30.92
N GLU A 436 15.21 23.35 -30.16
CA GLU A 436 16.15 24.35 -30.68
C GLU A 436 17.55 23.77 -30.92
N ILE A 437 17.87 22.62 -30.32
CA ILE A 437 19.18 21.99 -30.43
C ILE A 437 19.09 20.47 -30.63
N LYS A 438 20.11 19.88 -31.26
CA LYS A 438 20.29 18.43 -31.39
C LYS A 438 21.73 18.05 -31.04
N TYR A 439 21.91 16.92 -30.36
CA TYR A 439 23.24 16.34 -30.19
C TYR A 439 23.77 15.85 -31.53
N ILE A 440 25.03 16.17 -31.82
CA ILE A 440 25.80 15.52 -32.87
C ILE A 440 26.51 14.35 -32.18
N LEU A 441 26.14 13.12 -32.56
CA LEU A 441 26.85 11.93 -32.10
C LEU A 441 28.13 11.83 -32.94
N GLU A 442 29.28 11.92 -32.28
CA GLU A 442 30.59 11.68 -32.89
C GLU A 442 30.81 10.21 -33.24
#